data_AF-A0A183FCD7-F1
#
_entry.id   AF-A0A183FCD7-F1
#
_cell.length_a   1.000
_cell.length_b   1.000
_cell.length_c   1.000
_cell.angle_alpha   90.00
_cell.angle_beta   90.00
_cell.angle_gamma   90.00
#
_symmetry.space_group_name_H-M   'P 1'
#
loop_
_entity.id
_entity.type
_entity.pdbx_description
1 polymer ?
#
loop_
_entity_poly.entity_id
_entity_poly.type
_entity_poly.pdbx_seq_one_letter_code
_entity_poly.pdbx_strand_id
1 'polypeptide(L)'
;MWYDLGLEIDAQNYANQCPTNENGSPVSSRPTQGENVKIIYSNSIPFYYAVDSAVQSWWDQIAINGINAKMLFTDFLQTKPLAPIKFTQVCQELPNECL
;
A
#
# COMPACT_ATOMS: atom_id res chain seq x y z
N MET A 1 -4.68 -8.65 10.26
CA MET A 1 -3.38 -7.95 10.38
C MET A 1 -3.12 -7.67 11.85
N TRP A 2 -1.86 -7.75 12.29
CA TRP A 2 -1.40 -7.33 13.61
C TRP A 2 -0.28 -6.30 13.41
N TYR A 3 -0.15 -5.37 14.36
CA TYR A 3 0.86 -4.32 14.27
C TYR A 3 2.25 -4.91 14.52
N ASP A 4 3.23 -4.53 13.69
CA ASP A 4 4.60 -5.01 13.77
C ASP A 4 5.57 -3.81 13.83
N LEU A 5 6.35 -3.74 14.91
CA LEU A 5 7.30 -2.65 15.16
C LEU A 5 8.50 -2.66 14.18
N GLY A 6 8.88 -3.84 13.68
CA GLY A 6 9.92 -3.94 12.66
C GLY A 6 9.47 -3.32 11.34
N LEU A 7 8.24 -3.62 10.91
CA LEU A 7 7.64 -2.99 9.73
C LEU A 7 7.45 -1.47 9.92
N GLU A 8 7.13 -1.01 11.13
CA GLU A 8 7.07 0.43 11.43
C GLU A 8 8.43 1.10 11.24
N ILE A 9 9.50 0.50 11.78
CA ILE A 9 10.87 1.05 11.68
C ILE A 9 11.28 1.14 10.21
N ASP A 10 11.04 0.09 9.41
CA ASP A 10 11.36 0.08 7.98
C ASP A 10 10.56 1.15 7.21
N ALA A 11 9.26 1.28 7.49
CA ALA A 11 8.42 2.32 6.90
C ALA A 11 8.89 3.73 7.27
N GLN A 12 9.26 3.96 8.53
CA GLN A 12 9.78 5.25 8.98
C GLN A 12 11.15 5.55 8.37
N ASN A 13 12.02 4.55 8.21
CA ASN A 13 13.31 4.69 7.54
C ASN A 13 13.15 5.12 6.07
N TYR A 14 12.15 4.59 5.36
CA TYR A 14 11.82 5.06 4.02
C TYR A 14 11.22 6.48 4.04
N ALA A 15 10.27 6.77 4.94
CA ALA A 15 9.64 8.08 5.05
C ALA A 15 10.65 9.20 5.36
N ASN A 16 11.67 8.93 6.18
CA ASN A 16 12.75 9.86 6.53
C ASN A 16 13.60 10.28 5.32
N GLN A 17 13.57 9.53 4.22
CA GLN A 17 14.25 9.91 2.97
C GLN A 17 13.48 10.97 2.18
N CYS A 18 12.28 11.36 2.64
CA CYS A 18 11.41 12.35 2.00
C CYS A 18 11.14 12.00 0.52
N PRO A 19 10.51 10.85 0.23
CA PRO A 19 10.23 10.43 -1.14
C PRO A 19 9.37 11.47 -1.86
N THR A 20 9.64 11.67 -3.16
CA THR A 20 8.96 12.66 -4.00
C THR A 20 7.88 12.05 -4.90
N ASN A 21 7.69 10.73 -4.83
CA ASN A 21 6.65 10.00 -5.54
C ASN A 21 6.09 8.86 -4.66
N GLU A 22 4.92 8.34 -5.04
CA GLU A 22 4.22 7.29 -4.30
C GLU A 22 4.49 5.86 -4.82
N ASN A 23 5.60 5.64 -5.56
CA ASN A 23 5.92 4.32 -6.13
C ASN A 23 6.52 3.34 -5.12
N GLY A 24 6.92 3.83 -3.94
CA GLY A 24 7.57 3.00 -2.94
C GLY A 24 9.09 2.85 -3.13
N SER A 25 9.70 2.18 -2.17
CA SER A 25 11.08 1.73 -2.22
C SER A 25 11.24 0.57 -3.23
N PRO A 26 12.45 0.38 -3.82
CA PRO A 26 12.72 -0.76 -4.69
C PRO A 26 12.46 -2.09 -3.99
N VAL A 27 11.81 -3.05 -4.65
CA VAL A 27 11.53 -4.38 -4.09
C VAL A 27 12.79 -5.09 -3.59
N SER A 28 13.94 -4.88 -4.25
CA SER A 28 15.23 -5.43 -3.82
C SER A 28 15.69 -4.94 -2.45
N SER A 29 15.20 -3.81 -1.96
CA SER A 29 15.49 -3.29 -0.62
C SER A 29 14.56 -3.85 0.47
N ARG A 30 13.48 -4.52 0.08
CA ARG A 30 12.44 -5.05 0.98
C ARG A 30 11.83 -6.36 0.44
N PRO A 31 12.64 -7.41 0.22
CA PRO A 31 12.24 -8.60 -0.54
C PRO A 31 11.09 -9.39 0.08
N THR A 32 10.78 -9.18 1.36
CA THR A 32 9.74 -9.88 2.10
C THR A 32 8.57 -8.98 2.50
N GLN A 33 8.50 -7.74 2.02
CA GLN A 33 7.52 -6.75 2.46
C GLN A 33 6.79 -6.08 1.29
N GLY A 34 5.46 -6.05 1.37
CA GLY A 34 4.63 -5.15 0.59
C GLY A 34 4.75 -3.71 1.11
N GLU A 35 4.35 -2.73 0.31
CA GLU A 35 4.45 -1.32 0.70
C GLU A 35 3.41 -0.49 -0.06
N ASN A 36 2.71 0.36 0.68
CA ASN A 36 1.88 1.42 0.13
C ASN A 36 2.42 2.77 0.60
N VAL A 37 2.55 3.72 -0.32
CA VAL A 37 3.01 5.08 -0.01
C VAL A 37 1.91 6.09 -0.34
N LYS A 38 1.79 7.12 0.50
CA LYS A 38 0.97 8.30 0.24
C LYS A 38 1.78 9.55 0.53
N ILE A 39 1.76 10.51 -0.38
CA ILE A 39 2.31 11.85 -0.15
C ILE A 39 1.13 12.81 -0.03
N ILE A 40 1.08 13.53 1.09
CA ILE A 40 0.08 14.57 1.32
C ILE A 40 0.82 15.89 1.46
N TYR A 41 0.56 16.81 0.54
CA TYR A 41 1.18 18.14 0.54
C TYR A 41 0.48 19.05 1.55
N SER A 42 0.88 18.92 2.82
CA SER A 42 0.45 19.82 3.88
C SER A 42 1.48 19.86 5.00
N ASN A 43 1.60 21.02 5.64
CA ASN A 43 2.41 21.24 6.83
C ASN A 43 1.57 21.39 8.11
N SER A 44 0.24 21.24 8.03
CA SER A 44 -0.70 21.56 9.11
C SER A 44 -1.71 20.46 9.42
N ILE A 45 -1.75 19.38 8.63
CA ILE A 45 -2.63 18.25 8.94
C ILE A 45 -2.12 17.49 10.17
N PRO A 46 -3.00 17.16 11.14
CA PRO A 46 -2.64 16.23 12.19
C PRO A 46 -2.31 14.85 11.62
N PHE A 47 -1.34 14.16 12.22
CA PHE A 47 -0.86 12.86 11.73
C PHE A 47 -1.98 11.82 11.57
N TYR A 48 -2.94 11.79 12.50
CA TYR A 48 -4.09 10.88 12.41
C TYR A 48 -4.89 11.06 11.11
N TYR A 49 -5.18 12.31 10.72
CA TYR A 49 -5.90 12.58 9.47
C TYR A 49 -5.07 12.26 8.23
N ALA A 50 -3.74 12.39 8.31
CA ALA A 50 -2.85 11.98 7.23
C ALA A 50 -2.91 10.46 6.99
N VAL A 51 -2.87 9.68 8.07
CA VAL A 51 -2.97 8.21 8.04
C VAL A 51 -4.34 7.78 7.51
N ASP A 52 -5.43 8.34 8.05
CA ASP A 52 -6.80 8.04 7.62
C ASP A 52 -7.01 8.34 6.12
N SER A 53 -6.56 9.52 5.67
CA SER A 53 -6.63 9.91 4.25
C SER A 53 -5.80 8.98 3.36
N ALA A 54 -4.63 8.55 3.81
CA ALA A 54 -3.80 7.60 3.06
C ALA A 54 -4.50 6.25 2.89
N VAL A 55 -4.98 5.65 3.98
CA VAL A 55 -5.66 4.36 3.97
C VAL A 55 -6.93 4.41 3.12
N GLN A 56 -7.75 5.46 3.28
CA GLN A 56 -8.95 5.64 2.47
C GLN A 56 -8.62 5.73 0.98
N SER A 57 -7.58 6.49 0.61
CA SER A 57 -7.19 6.62 -0.79
C SER A 57 -6.70 5.30 -1.43
N TRP A 58 -6.08 4.42 -0.64
CA TRP A 58 -5.68 3.09 -1.10
C TRP A 58 -6.90 2.20 -1.26
N TRP A 59 -7.83 2.27 -0.32
CA TRP A 59 -9.07 1.50 -0.36
C TRP A 59 -9.95 1.89 -1.56
N ASP A 60 -10.10 3.19 -1.82
CA ASP A 60 -10.96 3.73 -2.88
C ASP A 60 -10.57 3.30 -4.30
N GLN A 61 -9.35 2.77 -4.50
CA GLN A 61 -8.93 2.27 -5.80
C GLN A 61 -9.87 1.19 -6.36
N ILE A 62 -10.48 0.36 -5.51
CA ILE A 62 -11.46 -0.63 -5.98
C ILE A 62 -12.72 0.02 -6.57
N ALA A 63 -13.15 1.17 -6.05
CA ALA A 63 -14.30 1.88 -6.58
C ALA A 63 -13.97 2.59 -7.90
N ILE A 64 -12.71 3.04 -8.07
CA ILE A 64 -12.24 3.72 -9.28
C ILE A 64 -12.06 2.73 -10.42
N ASN A 65 -11.38 1.61 -10.17
CA ASN A 65 -11.06 0.64 -11.21
C ASN A 65 -11.08 -0.78 -10.65
N GLY A 66 -12.29 -1.29 -10.48
CA GLY A 66 -12.60 -2.51 -9.76
C GLY A 66 -11.89 -3.78 -10.22
N ILE A 67 -12.19 -4.84 -9.49
CA ILE A 67 -11.66 -6.19 -9.68
C ILE A 67 -12.85 -7.08 -10.04
N ASN A 68 -12.65 -8.05 -10.93
CA ASN A 68 -13.71 -9.00 -11.25
C ASN A 68 -14.01 -9.90 -10.03
N ALA A 69 -15.16 -10.56 -10.06
CA ALA A 69 -15.62 -11.41 -8.95
C ALA A 69 -14.71 -12.61 -8.62
N LYS A 70 -13.73 -12.96 -9.47
CA LYS A 70 -12.75 -14.01 -9.16
C LYS A 70 -11.65 -13.53 -8.21
N MET A 71 -11.48 -12.21 -8.05
CA MET A 71 -10.49 -11.60 -7.16
C MET A 71 -9.04 -12.09 -7.39
N LEU A 72 -8.72 -12.50 -8.62
CA LEU A 72 -7.38 -12.99 -8.96
C LEU A 72 -6.44 -11.83 -9.28
N PHE A 73 -5.30 -11.81 -8.58
CA PHE A 73 -4.18 -10.93 -8.93
C PHE A 73 -3.48 -11.49 -10.17
N THR A 74 -3.38 -10.68 -11.22
CA THR A 74 -2.84 -11.07 -12.53
C THR A 74 -1.97 -9.96 -13.08
N ASP A 75 -1.06 -10.27 -14.00
CA ASP A 75 -0.23 -9.25 -14.66
C ASP A 75 -1.07 -8.16 -15.31
N PHE A 76 -2.21 -8.52 -15.92
CA PHE A 76 -3.17 -7.56 -16.47
C PHE A 76 -3.74 -6.63 -15.38
N LEU A 77 -4.12 -7.17 -14.22
CA LEU A 77 -4.63 -6.36 -13.11
C LEU A 77 -3.55 -5.39 -12.60
N GLN A 78 -2.30 -5.83 -12.51
CA GLN A 78 -1.18 -5.02 -12.02
C GLN A 78 -0.77 -3.92 -13.00
N THR A 79 -0.84 -4.19 -14.31
CA THR A 79 -0.32 -3.29 -15.35
C THR A 79 -1.37 -2.40 -16.00
N LYS A 80 -2.68 -2.63 -15.74
CA LYS A 80 -3.74 -1.78 -16.29
C LYS A 80 -3.62 -0.32 -15.78
N PRO A 81 -4.06 0.68 -16.56
CA PRO A 81 -4.14 2.06 -16.09
C PRO A 81 -4.98 2.15 -14.82
N LEU A 82 -4.52 2.91 -13.82
CA LEU A 82 -5.18 3.02 -12.50
C LEU A 82 -5.41 1.65 -11.84
N ALA A 83 -4.44 0.74 -11.93
CA ALA A 83 -4.50 -0.56 -11.28
C ALA A 83 -4.75 -0.41 -9.76
N PRO A 84 -5.67 -1.19 -9.16
CA PRO A 84 -6.00 -1.10 -7.74
C PRO A 84 -4.96 -1.84 -6.86
N ILE A 85 -3.67 -1.66 -7.13
CA ILE A 85 -2.58 -2.40 -6.48
C ILE A 85 -2.45 -2.09 -4.98
N LYS A 86 -2.74 -0.85 -4.58
CA LYS A 86 -2.69 -0.45 -3.17
C LYS A 86 -3.87 -1.06 -2.41
N PHE A 87 -5.06 -1.07 -3.02
CA PHE A 87 -6.21 -1.78 -2.49
C PHE A 87 -5.92 -3.28 -2.31
N THR A 88 -5.36 -3.95 -3.33
CA THR A 88 -5.09 -5.39 -3.24
C THR A 88 -4.12 -5.74 -2.11
N GLN A 89 -3.17 -4.84 -1.78
CA GLN A 89 -2.25 -5.04 -0.67
C GLN A 89 -2.93 -4.90 0.70
N VAL A 90 -3.90 -3.97 0.83
CA VAL A 90 -4.66 -3.79 2.09
C VAL A 90 -5.54 -5.01 2.37
N CYS A 91 -6.13 -5.60 1.33
CA CYS A 91 -7.02 -6.76 1.43
C CYS A 91 -6.32 -8.10 1.19
N GLN A 92 -4.98 -8.14 1.19
CA GLN A 92 -4.25 -9.35 0.84
C GLN A 92 -4.48 -10.43 1.91
N GLU A 93 -5.10 -11.53 1.49
CA GLU A 93 -5.12 -12.78 2.25
C GLU A 93 -3.98 -13.66 1.73
N LEU A 94 -3.05 -14.01 2.61
CA LEU A 94 -2.13 -15.10 2.31
C LEU A 94 -2.91 -16.40 2.54
N PRO A 95 -2.86 -17.37 1.60
CA PRO A 95 -3.46 -18.67 1.84
C PRO A 95 -2.90 -19.20 3.15
N ASN A 96 -3.78 -19.61 4.07
CA ASN A 96 -3.37 -20.23 5.34
C ASN A 96 -2.29 -21.26 5.01
N GLU A 97 -1.07 -21.01 5.47
CA GLU A 97 -0.03 -22.01 5.45
C GLU A 97 -0.61 -23.21 6.19
N CYS A 98 -0.78 -24.33 5.48
CA CYS A 98 -1.08 -25.61 6.12
C CYS A 98 0.06 -25.89 7.12
N LEU A 99 -0.19 -25.60 8.40
CA LEU A 99 0.55 -26.14 9.53
C LEU A 99 0.08 -27.56 9.82
#